data_AF-A0A0F0GKG7-F1
#
_entry.id   AF-A0A0F0GKG7-F1
#
_cell.length_a   1.000
_cell.length_b   1.000
_cell.length_c   1.000
_cell.angle_alpha   90.00
_cell.angle_beta   90.00
_cell.angle_gamma   90.00
#
_symmetry.space_group_name_H-M   'P 1'
#
loop_
_entity.id
_entity.type
_entity.pdbx_description
1 polymer ?
#
loop_
_entity_poly.entity_id
_entity_poly.type
_entity_poly.pdbx_seq_one_letter_code
_entity_poly.pdbx_strand_id
1 'polypeptide(L)' 'GDGMSNWSAWAGIGSGTITGTPAAVYKPLGNVTEVFTRNNAGAPVHAYIADNSGGWSDLLGMPAATFASDPVVVYKP' A
#
# COMPACT_ATOMS: atom_id res chain seq x y z
N GLY A 1 -9.32 -20.95 16.94
CA GLY A 1 -8.12 -20.32 16.37
C GLY A 1 -7.99 -20.81 14.95
N ASP A 2 -7.89 -19.91 13.98
CA ASP A 2 -7.96 -20.13 12.53
C ASP A 2 -6.69 -20.78 11.90
N GLY A 3 -5.87 -21.47 12.70
CA GLY A 3 -4.71 -22.23 12.20
C GLY A 3 -3.49 -21.41 11.78
N MET A 4 -3.48 -20.10 12.07
CA MET A 4 -2.43 -19.19 11.61
C MET A 4 -1.34 -18.94 12.66
N SER A 5 -0.74 -19.99 13.21
CA SER A 5 0.29 -19.87 14.27
C SER A 5 1.63 -19.25 13.82
N ASN A 6 1.73 -18.75 12.57
CA ASN A 6 2.95 -18.22 11.96
C ASN A 6 2.79 -16.81 11.35
N TRP A 7 1.88 -15.99 11.85
CA TRP A 7 1.90 -14.56 11.48
C TRP A 7 3.21 -13.92 11.94
N SER A 8 3.80 -13.08 11.08
CA SER A 8 4.87 -12.21 11.52
C SER A 8 4.35 -11.20 12.56
N ALA A 9 5.25 -10.60 13.33
CA ALA A 9 4.93 -9.37 14.03
C ALA A 9 4.45 -8.31 13.02
N TRP A 10 3.63 -7.37 13.49
CA TRP A 10 3.28 -6.18 12.73
C TRP A 10 4.54 -5.38 12.39
N ALA A 11 4.58 -4.85 11.17
CA ALA A 11 5.63 -3.95 10.70
C ALA A 11 5.01 -2.67 10.14
N GLY A 12 5.70 -1.55 10.33
CA GLY A 12 5.32 -0.27 9.70
C GLY A 12 5.68 -0.26 8.22
N ILE A 13 4.87 0.42 7.42
CA ILE A 13 5.13 0.71 6.01
C ILE A 13 5.39 2.21 5.89
N GLY A 14 6.60 2.57 5.46
CA GLY A 14 7.03 3.96 5.32
C GLY A 14 7.10 4.76 6.63
N SER A 15 7.32 6.05 6.50
CA SER A 15 7.48 7.02 7.59
C SER A 15 6.30 8.01 7.70
N GLY A 16 5.42 8.04 6.70
CA GLY A 16 4.31 8.98 6.61
C GLY A 16 3.04 8.56 7.37
N THR A 17 2.11 9.51 7.48
CA THR A 17 0.79 9.31 8.10
C THR A 17 -0.31 9.24 7.05
N ILE A 18 -1.32 8.41 7.32
CA ILE A 18 -2.45 8.15 6.42
C ILE A 18 -3.77 8.44 7.15
N THR A 19 -4.79 8.88 6.40
CA THR A 19 -6.16 9.04 6.92
C THR A 19 -7.16 8.13 6.24
N GLY A 20 -6.82 7.56 5.09
CA GLY A 20 -7.69 6.64 4.37
C GLY A 20 -7.42 5.18 4.68
N THR A 21 -8.44 4.36 4.46
CA THR A 21 -8.32 2.90 4.44
C THR A 21 -7.44 2.49 3.25
N PRO A 22 -6.34 1.76 3.46
CA PRO A 22 -5.52 1.27 2.35
C PRO A 22 -6.27 0.25 1.50
N ALA A 23 -6.06 0.31 0.19
CA ALA A 23 -6.48 -0.71 -0.75
C ALA A 23 -5.25 -1.36 -1.39
N ALA A 24 -5.19 -2.69 -1.39
CA ALA A 24 -4.03 -3.46 -1.86
C ALA A 24 -4.30 -4.12 -3.21
N VAL A 25 -3.27 -4.20 -4.04
CA VAL A 25 -3.29 -4.92 -5.32
C VAL A 25 -1.99 -5.69 -5.52
N TYR A 26 -2.10 -6.87 -6.11
CA TYR A 26 -0.97 -7.66 -6.56
C TYR A 26 -0.78 -7.51 -8.07
N LYS A 27 0.44 -7.21 -8.50
CA LYS A 27 0.87 -7.11 -9.90
C LYS A 27 1.78 -8.32 -10.22
N PRO A 28 1.27 -9.36 -10.89
CA PRO A 28 2.02 -10.59 -11.17
C PRO A 28 3.29 -10.34 -11.98
N LEU A 29 3.22 -9.44 -12.97
CA LEU A 29 4.41 -9.03 -13.72
C LEU A 29 5.32 -8.20 -12.81
N GLY A 30 6.43 -8.80 -12.38
CA GLY A 30 7.38 -8.20 -11.44
C GLY A 30 7.17 -8.56 -9.98
N ASN A 31 6.20 -9.44 -9.67
CA ASN A 31 5.88 -9.91 -8.32
C ASN A 31 5.79 -8.77 -7.28
N VAL A 32 4.95 -7.77 -7.57
CA VAL A 32 4.84 -6.56 -6.76
C VAL A 32 3.50 -6.51 -6.04
N THR A 33 3.53 -6.41 -4.72
CA THR A 33 2.36 -5.98 -3.94
C THR A 33 2.44 -4.48 -3.75
N GLU A 34 1.34 -3.77 -3.97
CA GLU A 34 1.27 -2.33 -3.80
C GLU A 34 -0.01 -1.94 -3.07
N VAL A 35 0.12 -0.96 -2.18
CA VAL A 35 -0.98 -0.41 -1.39
C VAL A 35 -1.17 1.06 -1.76
N PHE A 36 -2.44 1.47 -1.84
CA PHE A 36 -2.84 2.83 -2.18
C PHE A 36 -3.74 3.37 -1.07
N THR A 37 -3.53 4.63 -0.70
CA THR A 37 -4.34 5.33 0.31
C THR A 37 -4.25 6.84 0.11
N ARG A 38 -4.81 7.61 1.04
CA ARG A 38 -4.68 9.07 1.13
C ARG A 38 -3.96 9.47 2.42
N ASN A 39 -3.09 10.47 2.30
CA ASN A 39 -2.42 11.08 3.44
C ASN A 39 -3.34 12.08 4.19
N ASN A 40 -2.82 12.75 5.22
CA ASN A 40 -3.59 13.75 5.98
C ASN A 40 -4.06 14.97 5.16
N ALA A 41 -3.40 15.26 4.03
CA ALA A 41 -3.83 16.30 3.10
C ALA A 41 -4.91 15.81 2.13
N GLY A 42 -5.34 14.54 2.23
CA GLY A 42 -6.25 13.91 1.27
C GLY A 42 -5.57 13.56 -0.06
N ALA A 43 -4.26 13.77 -0.21
CA ALA A 43 -3.55 13.48 -1.44
C ALA A 43 -3.28 11.96 -1.57
N PRO A 44 -3.37 11.39 -2.78
CA PRO A 44 -3.09 9.99 -3.00
C PRO A 44 -1.62 9.67 -2.81
N VAL A 45 -1.37 8.61 -2.05
CA VAL A 45 -0.05 8.05 -1.79
C VAL A 45 -0.08 6.53 -1.99
N HIS A 46 1.07 5.96 -2.30
CA HIS A 46 1.22 4.52 -2.46
C HIS A 46 2.55 4.03 -1.89
N ALA A 47 2.61 2.76 -1.52
CA ALA A 47 3.85 2.07 -1.19
C ALA A 47 3.83 0.67 -1.79
N TYR A 48 4.99 0.14 -2.14
CA TYR A 48 5.12 -1.16 -2.78
C TYR A 48 6.23 -2.00 -2.18
N ILE A 49 6.11 -3.31 -2.34
CA ILE A 49 7.14 -4.30 -2.06
C ILE A 49 7.25 -5.24 -3.26
N ALA A 50 8.48 -5.48 -3.69
CA ALA A 50 8.81 -6.42 -4.75
C ALA A 50 9.73 -7.52 -4.21
N ASP A 51 9.87 -8.62 -4.94
CA ASP A 51 10.88 -9.63 -4.62
C ASP A 51 12.27 -9.03 -4.45
N ASN A 52 12.99 -9.49 -3.43
CA ASN A 52 14.36 -9.09 -3.12
C ASN A 52 14.56 -7.57 -2.86
N SER A 53 13.49 -6.81 -2.64
CA SER A 53 13.58 -5.37 -2.31
C SER A 53 14.11 -5.08 -0.91
N GLY A 54 14.15 -6.08 -0.02
CA GLY A 54 14.56 -5.93 1.37
C GLY A 54 13.51 -5.29 2.28
N GLY A 55 12.37 -4.84 1.74
CA GLY A 55 11.27 -4.25 2.49
C GLY A 55 10.36 -3.41 1.61
N TRP A 56 9.36 -2.80 2.24
CA TRP A 56 8.48 -1.85 1.58
C TRP A 56 9.21 -0.56 1.22
N SER A 57 8.78 0.11 0.16
CA SER A 57 9.11 1.51 -0.09
C SER A 57 8.56 2.41 1.02
N ASP A 58 9.01 3.67 1.04
CA ASP A 58 8.26 4.72 1.76
C ASP A 58 6.92 5.01 1.05
N LEU A 59 6.07 5.83 1.67
CA LEU A 59 4.86 6.37 1.05
C LEU A 59 5.26 7.41 -0.01
N LEU A 60 5.05 7.05 -1.27
CA LEU A 60 5.31 7.89 -2.43
C LEU A 60 4.05 8.65 -2.84
N GLY A 61 4.20 9.92 -3.19
CA GLY A 61 3.10 10.75 -3.69
C GLY A 61 2.78 10.45 -5.15
N MET A 62 1.49 10.43 -5.48
CA MET A 62 1.04 10.33 -6.87
C MET A 62 0.68 11.71 -7.42
N PRO A 63 0.92 11.98 -8.72
CA PRO A 63 0.49 13.22 -9.36
C PRO A 63 -1.04 13.25 -9.49
N ALA A 64 -1.69 13.82 -8.48
CA ALA A 64 -3.11 14.13 -8.45
C ALA A 64 -3.38 15.17 -7.35
N ALA A 65 -4.56 15.79 -7.39
CA ALA A 65 -5.01 16.70 -6.33
C ALA A 65 -5.30 15.91 -5.04
N THR A 66 -6.56 15.91 -4.57
CA THR A 66 -6.99 15.16 -3.40
C THR A 66 -8.03 14.11 -3.79
N PHE A 67 -8.08 13.02 -3.03
CA PHE A 67 -9.17 12.05 -3.08
C PHE A 67 -10.26 12.45 -2.08
N ALA A 68 -11.51 12.49 -2.55
CA ALA A 68 -12.68 12.70 -1.69
C ALA A 68 -13.08 11.44 -0.89
N SER A 69 -12.56 10.27 -1.27
CA SER A 69 -12.83 8.98 -0.63
C SER A 69 -11.60 8.08 -0.62
N ASP A 70 -11.70 6.94 0.06
CA ASP A 70 -10.67 5.91 0.01
C ASP A 70 -10.64 5.24 -1.38
N PRO A 71 -9.46 4.81 -1.86
CA PRO A 71 -9.33 4.23 -3.19
C PRO A 71 -9.92 2.82 -3.28
N VAL A 72 -10.31 2.43 -4.49
CA VAL A 72 -10.53 1.03 -4.89
C VAL A 72 -9.55 0.71 -5.99
N VAL A 73 -8.83 -0.41 -5.87
CA VAL A 73 -7.78 -0.78 -6.81
C VAL A 73 -8.08 -2.13 -7.46
N VAL A 74 -7.79 -2.21 -8.76
CA VAL A 74 -8.00 -3.42 -9.57
C VAL A 74 -6.78 -3.60 -10.45
N TYR A 75 -6.17 -4.78 -10.42
CA TYR A 75 -5.17 -5.16 -11.41
C TYR A 75 -5.85 -5.49 -12.73
N LYS A 76 -5.38 -4.90 -13.83
CA LYS A 76 -5.75 -5.31 -15.19
C LYS A 76 -4.54 -5.98 -15.87
N PRO A 77 -4.67 -7.26 -16.28
CA PRO A 77 -3.62 -7.99 -17.00
C PRO A 77 -3.31 -7.41 -18.38
#